data_AF-A0A372NS77-F1
#
_entry.id   AF-A0A372NS77-F1
#
_cell.length_a   1.000
_cell.length_b   1.000
_cell.length_c   1.000
_cell.angle_alpha   90.00
_cell.angle_beta   90.00
_cell.angle_gamma   90.00
#
_symmetry.space_group_name_H-M   'P 1'
#
loop_
_entity.id
_entity.type
_entity.pdbx_description
1 polymer ?
#
loop_
_entity_poly.entity_id
_entity_poly.type
_entity_poly.pdbx_seq_one_letter_code
_entity_poly.pdbx_strand_id
1 'polypeptide(L)'
;MSPLAISGAPFKKLRMTVRFREFSYSLEVWLTSVLLAPVICFLIEGIVQRSVSRGFDDALSYYPYIVIFSGMSSFITWIIFYRLIKVLVSVIKNIQQLKYAVAATGVVLTVLTILIPVWLLSDSPFELNITMIELLAANGICIAGGSLIYKLYTIIPSDVEIKE
;
A
#
# COMPACT_ATOMS: atom_id res chain seq x y z
N MET A 1 25.42 30.99 54.39
CA MET A 1 24.96 30.84 52.99
C MET A 1 24.65 29.37 52.78
N SER A 2 23.38 29.01 52.79
CA SER A 2 22.92 27.62 52.66
C SER A 2 22.65 27.32 51.18
N PRO A 3 23.09 26.16 50.64
CA PRO A 3 22.84 25.81 49.25
C PRO A 3 21.38 25.39 49.06
N LEU A 4 20.71 25.97 48.06
CA LEU A 4 19.38 25.54 47.62
C LEU A 4 19.45 24.10 47.14
N ALA A 5 18.75 23.20 47.84
CA ALA A 5 18.46 21.86 47.37
C ALA A 5 17.47 21.96 46.20
N ILE A 6 17.97 21.75 44.98
CA ILE A 6 17.13 21.56 43.79
C ILE A 6 16.45 20.20 43.96
N SER A 7 15.18 20.25 44.34
CA SER A 7 14.29 19.10 44.50
C SER A 7 14.26 18.27 43.22
N GLY A 8 14.82 17.05 43.32
CA GLY A 8 14.79 16.05 42.27
C GLY A 8 13.38 15.50 42.11
N ALA A 9 12.57 16.13 41.25
CA ALA A 9 11.34 15.53 40.79
C ALA A 9 11.69 14.25 39.98
N PRO A 10 11.12 13.08 40.31
CA PRO A 10 11.40 11.86 39.58
C PRO A 10 10.83 12.00 38.16
N PHE A 11 11.70 11.93 37.15
CA PHE A 11 11.29 11.80 35.76
C PHE A 11 10.45 10.53 35.63
N LYS A 12 9.12 10.69 35.58
CA LYS A 12 8.17 9.62 35.36
C LYS A 12 8.45 9.07 33.96
N LYS A 13 9.05 7.88 33.88
CA LYS A 13 9.37 7.21 32.62
C LYS A 13 8.07 6.91 31.88
N LEU A 14 7.71 7.76 30.91
CA LEU A 14 6.52 7.57 30.08
C LEU A 14 6.62 6.20 29.40
N ARG A 15 5.71 5.30 29.73
CA ARG A 15 5.58 4.04 29.01
C ARG A 15 4.85 4.36 27.69
N MET A 16 5.39 3.92 26.57
CA MET A 16 4.73 4.05 25.26
C MET A 16 4.20 2.68 24.81
N THR A 17 2.97 2.64 24.30
CA THR A 17 2.37 1.45 23.68
C THR A 17 2.30 1.62 22.17
N VAL A 18 2.48 0.53 21.43
CA VAL A 18 2.36 0.51 19.96
C VAL A 18 1.01 -0.10 19.60
N ARG A 19 0.15 0.68 18.94
CA ARG A 19 -1.14 0.23 18.42
C ARG A 19 -1.06 0.11 16.90
N PHE A 20 -1.26 -1.10 16.39
CA PHE A 20 -1.30 -1.38 14.96
C PHE A 20 -2.65 -0.97 14.36
N ARG A 21 -2.62 -0.49 13.11
CA ARG A 21 -3.80 -0.03 12.35
C ARG A 21 -3.84 -0.76 11.01
N GLU A 22 -3.87 -2.08 11.05
CA GLU A 22 -3.66 -2.95 9.89
C GLU A 22 -4.70 -2.71 8.80
N PHE A 23 -5.96 -2.51 9.18
CA PHE A 23 -7.05 -2.27 8.24
C PHE A 23 -6.91 -0.92 7.52
N SER A 24 -6.76 0.18 8.27
CA SER A 24 -6.60 1.51 7.67
C SER A 24 -5.37 1.58 6.79
N TYR A 25 -4.27 0.99 7.26
CA TYR A 25 -3.04 0.89 6.49
C TYR A 25 -3.22 0.10 5.18
N SER A 26 -3.82 -1.10 5.23
CA SER A 26 -4.00 -1.91 4.01
C SER A 26 -4.97 -1.26 3.03
N LEU A 27 -5.99 -0.56 3.54
CA LEU A 27 -6.93 0.21 2.74
C LEU A 27 -6.26 1.40 2.06
N GLU A 28 -5.43 2.17 2.77
CA GLU A 28 -4.66 3.29 2.21
C GLU A 28 -3.71 2.83 1.09
N VAL A 29 -2.98 1.74 1.32
CA VAL A 29 -2.09 1.14 0.30
C VAL A 29 -2.86 0.73 -0.94
N TRP A 30 -3.98 0.02 -0.77
CA TRP A 30 -4.80 -0.46 -1.88
C TRP A 30 -5.50 0.67 -2.65
N LEU A 31 -6.09 1.65 -1.95
CA LEU A 31 -6.68 2.82 -2.61
C LEU A 31 -5.63 3.60 -3.40
N THR A 32 -4.42 3.73 -2.86
CA THR A 32 -3.32 4.40 -3.56
C THR A 32 -2.94 3.65 -4.83
N SER A 33 -2.86 2.31 -4.80
CA SER A 33 -2.57 1.57 -6.03
C SER A 33 -3.69 1.64 -7.06
N VAL A 34 -4.95 1.48 -6.63
CA VAL A 34 -6.12 1.53 -7.52
C VAL A 34 -6.27 2.90 -8.18
N LEU A 35 -5.99 3.99 -7.46
CA LEU A 35 -6.12 5.35 -7.99
C LEU A 35 -4.87 5.81 -8.75
N LEU A 36 -3.68 5.55 -8.20
CA LEU A 36 -2.44 6.13 -8.71
C LEU A 36 -1.83 5.30 -9.86
N ALA A 37 -2.02 3.98 -9.89
CA ALA A 37 -1.43 3.15 -10.95
C ALA A 37 -1.96 3.52 -12.35
N PRO A 38 -3.27 3.73 -12.60
CA PRO A 38 -3.76 4.19 -13.90
C PRO A 38 -3.20 5.57 -14.28
N VAL A 39 -3.06 6.48 -13.32
CA VAL A 39 -2.45 7.81 -13.55
C VAL A 39 -1.00 7.67 -13.99
N ILE A 40 -0.22 6.82 -13.32
CA ILE A 40 1.18 6.56 -13.67
C ILE A 40 1.28 5.96 -15.08
N CYS A 41 0.42 5.00 -15.43
CA CYS A 41 0.37 4.43 -16.77
C CYS A 41 0.10 5.50 -17.84
N PHE A 42 -0.91 6.35 -17.65
CA PHE A 42 -1.20 7.42 -18.59
C PHE A 42 -0.07 8.45 -18.72
N LEU A 43 0.64 8.73 -17.62
CA LEU A 43 1.83 9.59 -17.66
C LEU A 43 2.96 8.96 -18.46
N ILE A 44 3.22 7.65 -18.28
CA ILE A 44 4.25 6.93 -19.02
C ILE A 44 3.91 6.88 -20.51
N GLU A 45 2.68 6.49 -20.87
CA GLU A 45 2.23 6.47 -22.26
C GLU A 45 2.38 7.85 -22.90
N GLY A 46 1.97 8.92 -22.21
CA GLY A 46 2.10 10.30 -22.71
C GLY A 46 3.55 10.77 -22.91
N ILE A 47 4.50 10.29 -22.09
CA ILE A 47 5.92 10.63 -22.21
C ILE A 47 6.60 9.81 -23.30
N VAL A 48 6.34 8.50 -23.36
CA VAL A 48 7.00 7.55 -24.27
C VAL A 48 6.46 7.69 -25.69
N GLN A 49 5.14 7.80 -25.86
CA GLN A 49 4.49 7.91 -27.15
C GLN A 49 4.21 9.38 -27.51
N ARG A 50 5.27 10.19 -27.62
CA ARG A 50 5.28 11.62 -28.02
C ARG A 50 4.43 12.01 -29.26
N SER A 51 3.72 11.10 -29.89
CA SER A 51 3.07 11.22 -31.20
C SER A 51 1.58 10.89 -31.24
N VAL A 52 0.86 10.69 -30.13
CA VAL A 52 -0.61 10.53 -30.21
C VAL A 52 -1.28 11.50 -29.27
N SER A 53 -1.63 12.66 -29.80
CA SER A 53 -2.67 13.56 -29.28
C SER A 53 -4.07 12.92 -29.33
N ARG A 54 -4.19 11.63 -28.99
CA ARG A 54 -5.46 11.07 -28.51
C ARG A 54 -5.72 11.81 -27.21
N GLY A 55 -6.81 12.57 -27.20
CA GLY A 55 -6.99 13.67 -26.27
C GLY A 55 -6.75 13.21 -24.84
N PHE A 56 -6.01 14.00 -24.08
CA PHE A 56 -5.99 13.87 -22.62
C PHE A 56 -7.44 13.80 -22.08
N ASP A 57 -8.37 14.48 -22.75
CA ASP A 57 -9.82 14.41 -22.52
C ASP A 57 -10.41 13.01 -22.71
N ASP A 58 -10.01 12.28 -23.76
CA ASP A 58 -10.44 10.90 -23.97
C ASP A 58 -9.92 9.99 -22.85
N ALA A 59 -8.63 10.08 -22.50
CA ALA A 59 -8.04 9.30 -21.42
C ALA A 59 -8.71 9.60 -20.06
N LEU A 60 -9.04 10.87 -19.79
CA LEU A 60 -9.73 11.29 -18.58
C LEU A 60 -11.16 10.71 -18.51
N SER A 61 -11.83 10.57 -19.66
CA SER A 61 -13.17 9.99 -19.74
C SER A 61 -13.19 8.50 -19.38
N TYR A 62 -12.12 7.75 -19.69
CA TYR A 62 -11.99 6.33 -19.37
C TYR A 62 -11.45 6.05 -17.96
N TYR A 63 -10.76 7.03 -17.35
CA TYR A 63 -10.19 6.92 -16.02
C TYR A 63 -11.15 6.35 -14.94
N PRO A 64 -12.37 6.89 -14.72
CA PRO A 64 -13.25 6.36 -13.68
C PRO A 64 -13.63 4.90 -13.92
N TYR A 65 -13.81 4.48 -15.17
CA TYR A 65 -14.12 3.09 -15.51
C TYR A 65 -12.94 2.17 -15.18
N ILE A 66 -11.72 2.58 -15.51
CA ILE A 66 -10.50 1.82 -15.20
C ILE A 66 -10.31 1.69 -13.69
N VAL A 67 -10.51 2.77 -12.94
CA VAL A 67 -10.42 2.78 -11.47
C VAL A 67 -11.45 1.83 -10.86
N ILE A 68 -12.72 1.89 -11.28
CA ILE A 68 -13.77 1.02 -10.76
C ILE A 68 -13.46 -0.45 -11.08
N PHE A 69 -13.09 -0.75 -12.33
CA PHE A 69 -12.77 -2.10 -12.75
C PHE A 69 -11.52 -2.65 -12.04
N SER A 70 -10.46 -1.85 -11.91
CA SER A 70 -9.24 -2.19 -11.16
C SER A 70 -9.54 -2.40 -9.67
N GLY A 71 -10.37 -1.55 -9.07
CA GLY A 71 -10.79 -1.69 -7.68
C GLY A 71 -11.58 -2.99 -7.45
N MET A 72 -12.56 -3.28 -8.31
CA MET A 72 -13.36 -4.51 -8.20
C MET A 72 -12.50 -5.77 -8.40
N SER A 73 -11.62 -5.79 -9.40
CA SER A 73 -10.77 -6.95 -9.69
C SER A 73 -9.72 -7.20 -8.60
N SER A 74 -9.18 -6.15 -7.99
CA SER A 74 -8.18 -6.27 -6.92
C SER A 74 -8.76 -6.39 -5.50
N PHE A 75 -10.09 -6.34 -5.34
CA PHE A 75 -10.75 -6.37 -4.03
C PHE A 75 -10.47 -7.67 -3.26
N ILE A 76 -10.54 -8.81 -3.93
CA ILE A 76 -10.24 -10.12 -3.31
C ILE A 76 -8.77 -10.18 -2.88
N THR A 77 -7.88 -9.71 -3.75
CA THR A 77 -6.45 -9.58 -3.48
C THR A 77 -6.18 -8.71 -2.26
N TRP A 78 -6.89 -7.58 -2.12
CA TRP A 78 -6.79 -6.72 -0.95
C TRP A 78 -7.23 -7.43 0.35
N ILE A 79 -8.32 -8.20 0.32
CA ILE A 79 -8.76 -8.98 1.49
C ILE A 79 -7.67 -9.96 1.92
N ILE A 80 -7.06 -10.67 0.97
CA ILE A 80 -5.95 -11.59 1.23
C ILE A 80 -4.74 -10.84 1.79
N PHE A 81 -4.38 -9.70 1.19
CA PHE A 81 -3.29 -8.85 1.64
C PHE A 81 -3.47 -8.37 3.09
N TYR A 82 -4.67 -7.91 3.44
CA TYR A 82 -5.02 -7.54 4.81
C TYR A 82 -4.85 -8.69 5.81
N ARG A 83 -5.31 -9.90 5.44
CA ARG A 83 -5.12 -11.10 6.28
C ARG A 83 -3.64 -11.42 6.46
N LEU A 84 -2.84 -11.31 5.41
CA LEU A 84 -1.40 -11.53 5.46
C LEU A 84 -0.69 -10.51 6.35
N ILE A 85 -1.06 -9.22 6.29
CA ILE A 85 -0.51 -8.20 7.19
C ILE A 85 -0.74 -8.57 8.65
N LYS A 86 -1.95 -9.04 9.01
CA LYS A 86 -2.24 -9.48 10.39
C LYS A 86 -1.34 -10.63 10.84
N VAL A 87 -1.07 -11.58 9.96
CA VAL A 87 -0.15 -12.69 10.24
C VAL A 87 1.30 -12.19 10.35
N LEU A 88 1.72 -11.29 9.47
CA LEU A 88 3.08 -10.74 9.50
C LEU A 88 3.36 -9.93 10.78
N VAL A 89 2.38 -9.13 11.23
CA VAL A 89 2.48 -8.35 12.47
C VAL A 89 2.62 -9.27 13.69
N SER A 90 2.01 -10.46 13.69
CA SER A 90 2.13 -11.39 14.83
C SER A 90 3.46 -12.14 14.86
N VAL A 91 4.08 -12.37 13.70
CA VAL A 91 5.33 -13.13 13.57
C VAL A 91 6.56 -12.23 13.66
N ILE A 92 6.55 -11.08 12.99
CA ILE A 92 7.73 -10.22 12.83
C ILE A 92 7.73 -9.13 13.89
N LYS A 93 8.68 -9.21 14.82
CA LYS A 93 8.85 -8.21 15.90
C LYS A 93 9.60 -6.95 15.47
N ASN A 94 10.45 -7.06 14.43
CA ASN A 94 11.23 -5.93 13.94
C ASN A 94 10.41 -5.12 12.92
N ILE A 95 10.12 -3.86 13.25
CA ILE A 95 9.29 -2.96 12.45
C ILE A 95 9.85 -2.73 11.05
N GLN A 96 11.18 -2.61 10.89
CA GLN A 96 11.78 -2.38 9.57
C GLN A 96 11.60 -3.61 8.67
N GLN A 97 11.87 -4.80 9.21
CA GLN A 97 11.67 -6.06 8.48
C GLN A 97 10.20 -6.29 8.15
N LEU A 98 9.29 -5.92 9.06
CA LEU A 98 7.86 -6.01 8.84
C LEU A 98 7.43 -5.15 7.64
N LYS A 99 7.93 -3.90 7.53
CA LYS A 99 7.63 -3.04 6.37
C LYS A 99 8.08 -3.65 5.05
N TYR A 100 9.32 -4.16 4.99
CA TYR A 100 9.82 -4.81 3.78
C TYR A 100 9.07 -6.10 3.45
N ALA A 101 8.73 -6.92 4.45
CA ALA A 101 7.95 -8.13 4.27
C ALA A 101 6.55 -7.84 3.73
N VAL A 102 5.88 -6.81 4.27
CA VAL A 102 4.56 -6.36 3.79
C VAL A 102 4.65 -5.85 2.35
N ALA A 103 5.65 -5.02 2.03
CA ALA A 103 5.86 -4.53 0.67
C ALA A 103 6.10 -5.68 -0.32
N ALA A 104 7.00 -6.62 0.02
CA ALA A 104 7.29 -7.79 -0.82
C ALA A 104 6.05 -8.67 -1.01
N THR A 105 5.29 -8.92 0.07
CA THR A 105 4.05 -9.70 0.02
C THR A 105 3.02 -9.06 -0.90
N GLY A 106 2.85 -7.73 -0.82
CA GLY A 106 1.91 -7.00 -1.68
C GLY A 106 2.30 -7.09 -3.16
N VAL A 107 3.59 -6.92 -3.49
CA VAL A 107 4.08 -7.05 -4.87
C VAL A 107 3.87 -8.47 -5.40
N VAL A 108 4.27 -9.49 -4.63
CA VAL A 108 4.09 -10.90 -5.02
C VAL A 108 2.62 -11.20 -5.26
N LEU A 109 1.74 -10.76 -4.36
CA LEU A 109 0.30 -11.01 -4.49
C LEU A 109 -0.30 -10.32 -5.72
N THR A 110 0.20 -9.13 -6.08
CA THR A 110 -0.22 -8.41 -7.30
C THR A 110 0.19 -9.16 -8.56
N VAL A 111 1.44 -9.62 -8.61
CA VAL A 111 1.96 -10.43 -9.71
C VAL A 111 1.14 -11.71 -9.85
N LEU A 112 0.87 -12.41 -8.75
CA LEU A 112 0.05 -13.62 -8.77
C LEU A 112 -1.39 -13.36 -9.24
N THR A 113 -1.98 -12.24 -8.84
CA THR A 113 -3.35 -11.88 -9.25
C THR A 113 -3.48 -11.72 -10.76
N ILE A 114 -2.43 -11.25 -11.44
CA ILE A 114 -2.43 -11.07 -12.90
C ILE A 114 -1.95 -12.34 -13.61
N LEU A 115 -0.90 -13.00 -13.11
CA LEU A 115 -0.33 -14.19 -13.77
C LEU A 115 -1.21 -15.43 -13.66
N ILE A 116 -1.90 -15.64 -12.53
CA ILE A 116 -2.72 -16.86 -12.33
C ILE A 116 -3.85 -16.94 -13.37
N PRO A 117 -4.67 -15.89 -13.60
CA PRO A 117 -5.68 -15.92 -14.65
C PRO A 117 -5.09 -16.13 -16.04
N VAL A 118 -3.98 -15.47 -16.37
CA VAL A 118 -3.29 -15.62 -17.68
C VAL A 118 -2.85 -17.07 -17.90
N TRP A 119 -2.25 -17.70 -16.89
CA TRP A 119 -1.79 -19.09 -16.98
C TRP A 119 -2.95 -20.10 -16.98
N LEU A 120 -3.94 -19.91 -16.11
CA LEU A 120 -5.08 -20.82 -15.97
C LEU A 120 -6.01 -20.77 -17.20
N LEU A 121 -6.10 -19.62 -17.85
CA LEU A 121 -6.91 -19.41 -19.05
C LEU A 121 -6.05 -19.45 -20.32
N SER A 122 -4.88 -20.10 -20.32
CA SER A 122 -3.92 -20.12 -21.45
C SER A 122 -4.45 -20.74 -22.76
N ASP A 123 -5.68 -21.28 -22.78
CA ASP A 123 -6.41 -21.57 -24.04
C ASP A 123 -7.09 -20.31 -24.64
N SER A 124 -7.02 -19.17 -23.95
CA SER A 124 -7.60 -17.88 -24.34
C SER A 124 -6.50 -16.88 -24.75
N PRO A 125 -6.80 -15.95 -25.68
CA PRO A 125 -5.81 -15.03 -26.28
C PRO A 125 -5.46 -13.85 -25.37
N PHE A 126 -5.27 -14.07 -24.06
CA PHE A 126 -4.67 -13.07 -23.19
C PHE A 126 -3.16 -13.05 -23.44
N GLU A 127 -2.75 -12.57 -24.62
CA GLU A 127 -1.37 -12.23 -24.88
C GLU A 127 -0.95 -11.14 -23.88
N LEU A 128 0.18 -11.36 -23.21
CA LEU A 128 0.75 -10.44 -22.25
C LEU A 128 1.18 -9.15 -22.98
N ASN A 129 0.23 -8.23 -23.17
CA ASN A 129 0.49 -6.98 -23.87
C ASN A 129 1.37 -6.06 -23.01
N ILE A 130 2.19 -5.24 -23.66
CA ILE A 130 3.06 -4.23 -23.03
C ILE A 130 2.26 -3.37 -22.05
N THR A 131 1.04 -2.96 -22.39
CA THR A 131 0.14 -2.18 -21.51
C THR A 131 -0.20 -2.91 -20.20
N MET A 132 -0.34 -4.24 -20.22
CA MET A 132 -0.57 -5.02 -18.98
C MET A 132 0.69 -5.10 -18.11
N ILE A 133 1.86 -5.21 -18.74
CA ILE A 133 3.15 -5.20 -18.02
C ILE A 133 3.36 -3.83 -17.35
N GLU A 134 3.06 -2.74 -18.05
CA GLU A 134 3.14 -1.38 -17.51
C GLU A 134 2.17 -1.18 -16.34
N LEU A 135 0.93 -1.65 -16.46
CA LEU A 135 -0.05 -1.60 -15.38
C LEU A 135 0.35 -2.44 -14.17
N LEU A 136 0.92 -3.64 -14.41
CA LEU A 136 1.47 -4.49 -13.36
C LEU A 136 2.63 -3.79 -12.63
N ALA A 137 3.56 -3.20 -13.37
CA ALA A 137 4.70 -2.48 -12.83
C ALA A 137 4.24 -1.26 -12.01
N ALA A 138 3.31 -0.46 -12.54
CA ALA A 138 2.76 0.71 -11.85
C ALA A 138 2.05 0.31 -10.54
N ASN A 139 1.23 -0.74 -10.56
CA ASN A 139 0.59 -1.26 -9.35
C ASN A 139 1.61 -1.76 -8.34
N GLY A 140 2.63 -2.51 -8.78
CA GLY A 140 3.72 -2.99 -7.93
C GLY A 140 4.47 -1.85 -7.24
N ILE A 141 4.80 -0.79 -7.98
CA ILE A 141 5.45 0.41 -7.44
C ILE A 141 4.54 1.10 -6.42
N CYS A 142 3.26 1.28 -6.72
CA CYS A 142 2.31 1.91 -5.79
C CYS A 142 2.15 1.12 -4.50
N ILE A 143 2.08 -0.22 -4.59
CA ILE A 143 1.94 -1.09 -3.42
C ILE A 143 3.21 -1.10 -2.60
N ALA A 144 4.38 -1.24 -3.22
CA ALA A 144 5.66 -1.19 -2.52
C ALA A 144 5.87 0.19 -1.86
N GLY A 145 5.69 1.27 -2.63
CA GLY A 145 5.82 2.65 -2.16
C GLY A 145 4.84 2.97 -1.04
N GLY A 146 3.56 2.70 -1.25
CA GLY A 146 2.51 2.89 -0.24
C GLY A 146 2.82 2.10 1.04
N SER A 147 3.28 0.86 0.90
CA SER A 147 3.61 0.02 2.07
C SER A 147 4.77 0.61 2.90
N LEU A 148 5.74 1.25 2.25
CA LEU A 148 6.89 1.86 2.93
C LEU A 148 6.55 3.23 3.54
N ILE A 149 5.72 4.01 2.85
CA ILE A 149 5.34 5.38 3.21
C ILE A 149 4.30 5.40 4.34
N TYR A 150 3.23 4.61 4.22
CA TYR A 150 2.13 4.65 5.19
C TYR A 150 2.54 4.09 6.56
N LYS A 151 1.92 4.61 7.61
CA LYS A 151 2.23 4.25 9.00
C LYS A 151 1.33 3.09 9.45
N LEU A 152 1.91 1.88 9.45
CA LEU A 152 1.25 0.66 9.95
C LEU A 152 0.89 0.72 11.45
N TYR A 153 1.59 1.56 12.23
CA TYR A 153 1.39 1.66 13.68
C TYR A 153 1.37 3.11 14.17
N THR A 154 0.80 3.28 15.35
CA THR A 154 0.82 4.51 16.16
C THR A 154 1.47 4.25 17.49
N ILE A 155 2.20 5.24 17.99
CA ILE A 155 2.78 5.22 19.33
C ILE A 155 1.87 6.05 20.21
N ILE A 156 1.27 5.44 21.22
CA ILE A 156 0.33 6.08 22.14
C ILE A 156 0.98 6.11 23.53
N PRO A 157 0.97 7.25 24.24
CA PRO A 157 1.41 7.31 25.63
C PRO A 157 0.44 6.49 26.52
N SER A 158 0.97 5.56 27.33
CA SER A 158 0.16 4.65 28.17
C SER A 158 -0.66 5.38 29.23
N ASP A 159 -0.28 6.62 29.55
CA ASP A 159 -0.88 7.41 30.62
C ASP A 159 -2.17 8.12 30.17
N VAL A 160 -2.50 8.03 28.87
CA VAL A 160 -3.75 8.51 28.28
C VAL A 160 -4.64 7.29 28.02
N GLU A 161 -4.95 6.53 29.07
CA GLU A 161 -6.17 5.72 29.05
C GLU A 161 -7.35 6.69 29.01
N ILE A 162 -7.85 6.95 27.80
CA ILE A 162 -9.16 7.54 27.63
C ILE A 162 -10.14 6.52 28.22
N LYS A 163 -10.66 6.83 29.40
CA LYS A 163 -11.82 6.12 29.94
C LYS A 163 -12.94 6.26 28.91
N GLU A 164 -13.26 5.14 28.25
CA GLU A 164 -14.55 4.97 27.56
C GLU A 164 -15.69 4.99 28.57
#